data_AF-A0A0G1Q5P9-F1
#
_entry.id   AF-A0A0G1Q5P9-F1
#
_cell.length_a   1.000
_cell.length_b   1.000
_cell.length_c   1.000
_cell.angle_alpha   90.00
_cell.angle_beta   90.00
_cell.angle_gamma   90.00
#
_symmetry.space_group_name_H-M   'P 1'
#
loop_
_entity.id
_entity.type
_entity.pdbx_description
1 polymer ?
#
loop_
_entity_poly.entity_id
_entity_poly.type
_entity_poly.pdbx_seq_one_letter_code
_entity_poly.pdbx_strand_id
1 'polypeptide(L)'
;RDTGNSSYGTGVIGDVSGTVITFGSEYVFNSGTSNYTSITALSSTKLAVAYQDASNSNYGTGVIMRSDADDGYIYSDSLNTFTTTAGGAASLTFVVSTNTFPGITPGTAVFATTTLSVDTDNSTGWNVTVSRDDADTTMDLADATVNITDQTAWVPGVATTTAGNAVRISSLDSSGDVLAMRVMTASGTQAFKSTSWWGTTDAYIDSATTLWAGFNFTAKKIGDSSVSCSGANCALNTVLYYLDVPSTQKTGGEASFLGNFSMRSVYPERSRRTYSKNIFLGIVQRSPTNIPLSFR
;
A
#
# COMPACT_ATOMS: atom_id res chain seq x y z
N ARG A 1 -18.92 -17.50 32.19
CA ARG A 1 -18.11 -18.70 32.49
C ARG A 1 -18.91 -19.61 33.39
N ASP A 2 -19.15 -20.84 32.96
CA ASP A 2 -19.90 -21.85 33.70
C ASP A 2 -18.95 -22.92 34.26
N THR A 3 -18.64 -22.83 35.55
CA THR A 3 -17.73 -23.78 36.21
C THR A 3 -18.34 -25.16 36.41
N GLY A 4 -19.67 -25.29 36.37
CA GLY A 4 -20.36 -26.58 36.44
C GLY A 4 -20.32 -27.34 35.12
N ASN A 5 -20.16 -26.61 34.00
CA ASN A 5 -20.01 -27.16 32.65
C ASN A 5 -18.60 -26.94 32.10
N SER A 6 -17.58 -27.51 32.74
CA SER A 6 -16.19 -27.50 32.27
C SER A 6 -15.59 -26.11 32.01
N SER A 7 -16.06 -25.06 32.69
CA SER A 7 -15.66 -23.66 32.50
C SER A 7 -16.00 -23.07 31.12
N TYR A 8 -16.99 -23.63 30.44
CA TYR A 8 -17.46 -23.17 29.13
C TYR A 8 -18.09 -21.77 29.17
N GLY A 9 -18.17 -21.17 27.99
CA GLY A 9 -18.95 -19.96 27.78
C GLY A 9 -20.42 -20.32 27.61
N THR A 10 -21.22 -20.19 28.68
CA THR A 10 -22.67 -20.44 28.68
C THR A 10 -23.44 -19.15 28.96
N GLY A 11 -24.56 -18.94 28.27
CA GLY A 11 -25.51 -17.84 28.50
C GLY A 11 -26.95 -18.34 28.56
N VAL A 12 -27.83 -17.58 29.21
CA VAL A 12 -29.28 -17.87 29.31
C VAL A 12 -30.06 -16.55 29.15
N ILE A 13 -31.18 -16.57 28.43
CA ILE A 13 -32.12 -15.43 28.38
C ILE A 13 -33.07 -15.53 29.56
N GLY A 14 -33.31 -14.39 30.21
CA GLY A 14 -34.40 -14.22 31.14
C GLY A 14 -35.45 -13.26 30.56
N ASP A 15 -36.71 -13.69 30.52
CA ASP A 15 -37.85 -12.83 30.22
C ASP A 15 -38.37 -12.18 31.49
N VAL A 16 -38.50 -10.85 31.48
CA VAL A 16 -39.01 -10.07 32.62
C VAL A 16 -40.45 -9.65 32.35
N SER A 17 -41.38 -10.13 33.17
CA SER A 17 -42.78 -9.72 33.16
C SER A 17 -43.18 -9.19 34.53
N GLY A 18 -43.31 -7.87 34.65
CA GLY A 18 -43.49 -7.21 35.94
C GLY A 18 -42.27 -7.38 36.84
N THR A 19 -42.41 -8.18 37.91
CA THR A 19 -41.32 -8.53 38.85
C THR A 19 -40.84 -9.98 38.72
N VAL A 20 -41.40 -10.74 37.78
CA VAL A 20 -41.06 -12.16 37.57
C VAL A 20 -40.04 -12.26 36.43
N ILE A 21 -38.99 -13.05 36.65
CA ILE A 21 -37.98 -13.39 35.65
C ILE A 21 -38.14 -14.88 35.33
N THR A 22 -38.32 -15.23 34.05
CA THR A 22 -38.38 -16.62 33.58
C THR A 22 -37.15 -16.90 32.73
N PHE A 23 -36.39 -17.96 33.03
CA PHE A 23 -35.20 -18.31 32.26
C PHE A 23 -35.51 -19.35 31.18
N GLY A 24 -34.97 -19.11 29.98
CA GLY A 24 -34.97 -20.08 28.89
C GLY A 24 -33.91 -21.16 29.05
N SER A 25 -33.62 -21.87 27.97
CA SER A 25 -32.57 -22.90 27.92
C SER A 25 -31.17 -22.29 27.88
N GLU A 26 -30.20 -22.99 28.46
CA GLU A 26 -28.78 -22.63 28.37
C GLU A 26 -28.25 -22.76 26.93
N TYR A 27 -27.44 -21.80 26.53
CA TYR A 27 -26.74 -21.79 25.25
C TYR A 27 -25.23 -21.71 25.46
N VAL A 28 -24.50 -22.69 24.92
CA VAL A 28 -23.04 -22.72 24.96
C VAL A 28 -22.49 -21.97 23.75
N PHE A 29 -22.00 -20.74 23.97
CA PHE A 29 -21.39 -19.89 22.95
C PHE A 29 -19.90 -20.17 22.74
N ASN A 30 -19.25 -20.86 23.69
CA ASN A 30 -17.89 -21.37 23.53
C ASN A 30 -17.72 -22.69 24.27
N SER A 31 -17.30 -23.75 23.57
CA SER A 31 -17.00 -25.07 24.12
C SER A 31 -15.58 -25.19 24.70
N GLY A 32 -14.90 -24.06 24.89
CA GLY A 32 -13.59 -23.93 25.52
C GLY A 32 -13.65 -23.13 26.83
N THR A 33 -12.60 -23.26 27.64
CA THR A 33 -12.48 -22.53 28.91
C THR A 33 -12.51 -21.02 28.65
N SER A 34 -13.55 -20.34 29.15
CA SER A 34 -13.83 -18.94 28.83
C SER A 34 -13.61 -18.04 30.05
N ASN A 35 -12.57 -17.21 30.03
CA ASN A 35 -12.22 -16.26 31.09
C ASN A 35 -12.60 -14.81 30.71
N TYR A 36 -12.61 -13.89 31.68
CA TYR A 36 -12.80 -12.44 31.46
C TYR A 36 -13.96 -12.09 30.52
N THR A 37 -15.14 -12.67 30.76
CA THR A 37 -16.32 -12.47 29.92
C THR A 37 -16.95 -11.09 30.14
N SER A 38 -17.29 -10.39 29.05
CA SER A 38 -18.05 -9.14 29.03
C SER A 38 -19.15 -9.23 27.98
N ILE A 39 -20.29 -8.57 28.22
CA ILE A 39 -21.46 -8.59 27.34
C ILE A 39 -22.00 -7.17 27.13
N THR A 40 -22.46 -6.88 25.92
CA THR A 40 -23.17 -5.64 25.60
C THR A 40 -24.32 -5.89 24.63
N ALA A 41 -25.41 -5.13 24.77
CA ALA A 41 -26.49 -5.14 23.79
C ALA A 41 -26.09 -4.29 22.57
N LEU A 42 -26.25 -4.86 21.37
CA LEU A 42 -26.08 -4.14 20.10
C LEU A 42 -27.42 -3.63 19.55
N SER A 43 -28.52 -4.29 19.91
CA SER A 43 -29.90 -3.89 19.60
C SER A 43 -30.87 -4.66 20.51
N SER A 44 -32.18 -4.49 20.32
CA SER A 44 -33.20 -5.26 21.06
C SER A 44 -33.15 -6.77 20.84
N THR A 45 -32.50 -7.24 19.75
CA THR A 45 -32.42 -8.67 19.40
C THR A 45 -30.99 -9.17 19.18
N LYS A 46 -29.97 -8.34 19.50
CA LYS A 46 -28.56 -8.70 19.29
C LYS A 46 -27.70 -8.28 20.46
N LEU A 47 -26.76 -9.14 20.80
CA LEU A 47 -25.78 -8.90 21.85
C LEU A 47 -24.39 -9.36 21.40
N ALA A 48 -23.37 -8.69 21.89
CA ALA A 48 -21.97 -9.06 21.69
C ALA A 48 -21.41 -9.58 23.01
N VAL A 49 -20.77 -10.75 22.98
CA VAL A 49 -20.03 -11.30 24.12
C VAL A 49 -18.57 -11.39 23.76
N ALA A 50 -17.72 -10.73 24.55
CA ALA A 50 -16.28 -10.83 24.48
C ALA A 50 -15.76 -11.67 25.65
N TYR A 51 -14.76 -12.50 25.42
CA TYR A 51 -14.16 -13.39 26.41
C TYR A 51 -12.71 -13.70 26.04
N GLN A 52 -11.91 -14.15 27.00
CA GLN A 52 -10.64 -14.79 26.74
C GLN A 52 -10.87 -16.30 26.58
N ASP A 53 -10.44 -16.87 25.47
CA ASP A 53 -10.51 -18.29 25.20
C ASP A 53 -9.20 -18.98 25.58
N ALA A 54 -9.17 -19.60 26.76
CA ALA A 54 -7.98 -20.29 27.25
C ALA A 54 -7.68 -21.58 26.46
N SER A 55 -8.70 -22.18 25.84
CA SER A 55 -8.54 -23.34 24.95
C SER A 55 -7.96 -22.93 23.58
N ASN A 56 -8.08 -21.65 23.23
CA ASN A 56 -7.49 -21.03 22.05
C ASN A 56 -6.37 -20.05 22.42
N SER A 57 -5.34 -20.57 23.12
CA SER A 57 -4.11 -19.83 23.45
C SER A 57 -4.30 -18.51 24.22
N ASN A 58 -5.36 -18.41 25.03
CA ASN A 58 -5.74 -17.21 25.78
C ASN A 58 -6.06 -16.00 24.88
N TYR A 59 -6.51 -16.24 23.66
CA TYR A 59 -6.92 -15.16 22.75
C TYR A 59 -8.23 -14.52 23.20
N GLY A 60 -8.30 -13.19 23.10
CA GLY A 60 -9.57 -12.49 23.14
C GLY A 60 -10.44 -12.97 21.98
N THR A 61 -11.68 -13.35 22.27
CA THR A 61 -12.64 -13.87 21.31
C THR A 61 -13.96 -13.19 21.55
N GLY A 62 -14.66 -12.82 20.48
CA GLY A 62 -15.98 -12.21 20.51
C GLY A 62 -16.97 -13.03 19.71
N VAL A 63 -18.21 -13.12 20.19
CA VAL A 63 -19.32 -13.73 19.47
C VAL A 63 -20.50 -12.76 19.46
N ILE A 64 -21.13 -12.60 18.29
CA ILE A 64 -22.42 -11.93 18.19
C ILE A 64 -23.50 -12.99 18.34
N MET A 65 -24.36 -12.81 19.32
CA MET A 65 -25.53 -13.66 19.51
C MET A 65 -26.80 -12.87 19.16
N ARG A 66 -27.82 -13.61 18.74
CA ARG A 66 -29.14 -13.07 18.43
C ARG A 66 -30.16 -13.75 19.32
N SER A 67 -31.17 -12.99 19.71
CA SER A 67 -32.38 -13.50 20.34
C SER A 67 -33.52 -13.35 19.33
N ASP A 68 -34.08 -14.47 18.88
CA ASP A 68 -35.27 -14.44 18.04
C ASP A 68 -36.48 -14.19 18.95
N ALA A 69 -37.20 -13.11 18.66
CA ALA A 69 -38.33 -12.64 19.47
C ALA A 69 -39.52 -13.62 19.50
N ASP A 70 -39.55 -14.58 18.57
CA ASP A 70 -40.67 -15.52 18.42
C ASP A 70 -40.51 -16.79 19.27
N ASP A 71 -39.27 -17.24 19.56
CA ASP A 71 -39.02 -18.55 20.19
C ASP A 71 -38.22 -18.49 21.52
N GLY A 72 -37.75 -17.31 21.95
CA GLY A 72 -37.07 -17.12 23.25
C GLY A 72 -35.69 -17.79 23.36
N TYR A 73 -35.13 -18.26 22.23
CA TYR A 73 -33.83 -18.93 22.16
C TYR A 73 -32.69 -17.97 21.77
N ILE A 74 -31.48 -18.27 22.25
CA ILE A 74 -30.23 -17.66 21.76
C ILE A 74 -29.63 -18.57 20.69
N TYR A 75 -29.20 -17.96 19.59
CA TYR A 75 -28.31 -18.59 18.61
C TYR A 75 -27.09 -17.70 18.36
N SER A 76 -25.95 -18.30 18.04
CA SER A 76 -24.84 -17.56 17.45
C SER A 76 -25.25 -17.09 16.05
N ASP A 77 -24.99 -15.81 15.75
CA ASP A 77 -25.10 -15.34 14.37
C ASP A 77 -24.06 -16.12 13.55
N SER A 78 -24.50 -16.89 12.56
CA SER A 78 -23.78 -18.04 12.00
C SER A 78 -22.48 -17.72 11.24
N LEU A 79 -21.87 -16.55 11.45
CA LEU A 79 -20.65 -16.13 10.75
C LEU A 79 -19.73 -15.13 11.50
N ASN A 80 -20.00 -14.76 12.76
CA ASN A 80 -19.33 -13.59 13.38
C ASN A 80 -18.53 -13.90 14.65
N THR A 81 -17.66 -14.90 14.61
CA THR A 81 -16.63 -15.10 15.65
C THR A 81 -15.44 -14.17 15.38
N PHE A 82 -15.16 -13.24 16.30
CA PHE A 82 -14.04 -12.31 16.21
C PHE A 82 -12.92 -12.74 17.15
N THR A 83 -11.88 -13.37 16.65
CA THR A 83 -10.72 -13.79 17.46
C THR A 83 -9.58 -12.78 17.30
N THR A 84 -9.13 -12.18 18.39
CA THR A 84 -7.86 -11.44 18.45
C THR A 84 -6.73 -12.45 18.58
N THR A 85 -6.22 -12.94 17.44
CA THR A 85 -4.93 -13.64 17.42
C THR A 85 -3.83 -12.68 17.89
N ALA A 86 -2.96 -13.14 18.78
CA ALA A 86 -1.74 -12.43 19.16
C ALA A 86 -0.70 -12.44 18.02
N GLY A 87 -1.08 -11.96 16.84
CA GLY A 87 -0.13 -11.34 15.92
C GLY A 87 -0.02 -9.89 16.34
N GLY A 88 1.20 -9.36 16.48
CA GLY A 88 1.41 -7.93 16.71
C GLY A 88 0.55 -7.09 15.77
N ALA A 89 0.15 -5.89 16.20
CA ALA A 89 -0.62 -4.98 15.35
C ALA A 89 0.00 -4.97 13.94
N ALA A 90 -0.83 -5.18 12.91
CA ALA A 90 -0.36 -5.21 11.52
C ALA A 90 0.48 -3.95 11.26
N SER A 91 1.79 -4.13 11.19
CA SER A 91 2.71 -3.06 10.84
C SER A 91 2.43 -2.76 9.38
N LEU A 92 2.06 -1.53 9.09
CA LEU A 92 2.05 -1.04 7.72
C LEU A 92 2.68 0.33 7.74
N THR A 93 3.99 0.37 7.49
CA THR A 93 4.72 1.62 7.36
C THR A 93 5.20 1.74 5.92
N PHE A 94 4.81 2.83 5.28
CA PHE A 94 5.28 3.19 3.96
C PHE A 94 6.07 4.50 4.06
N VAL A 95 7.39 4.38 4.00
CA VAL A 95 8.29 5.54 4.00
C VAL A 95 8.75 5.79 2.59
N VAL A 96 8.63 7.04 2.17
CA VAL A 96 9.03 7.51 0.86
C VAL A 96 10.04 8.63 1.06
N SER A 97 11.25 8.47 0.52
CA SER A 97 12.26 9.52 0.47
C SER A 97 12.68 9.75 -0.97
N THR A 98 12.75 11.01 -1.40
CA THR A 98 13.05 11.38 -2.79
C THR A 98 14.26 12.29 -2.83
N ASN A 99 15.18 11.99 -3.75
CA ASN A 99 16.24 12.90 -4.14
C ASN A 99 15.74 13.76 -5.31
N THR A 100 16.06 15.06 -5.29
CA THR A 100 15.75 15.95 -6.42
C THR A 100 16.67 15.65 -7.60
N PHE A 101 16.25 16.01 -8.81
CA PHE A 101 17.15 15.97 -9.95
C PHE A 101 18.34 16.92 -9.72
N PRO A 102 19.55 16.55 -10.16
CA PRO A 102 20.66 17.49 -10.24
C PRO A 102 20.35 18.58 -11.29
N GLY A 103 21.24 19.57 -11.40
CA GLY A 103 21.11 20.58 -12.45
C GLY A 103 21.08 19.93 -13.84
N ILE A 104 20.10 20.30 -14.66
CA ILE A 104 19.92 19.72 -16.00
C ILE A 104 20.76 20.45 -17.04
N THR A 105 21.31 19.70 -18.00
CA THR A 105 21.94 20.23 -19.22
C THR A 105 21.15 19.68 -20.41
N PRO A 106 20.55 20.53 -21.28
CA PRO A 106 19.77 20.04 -22.43
C PRO A 106 20.55 19.07 -23.32
N GLY A 107 19.91 17.98 -23.72
CA GLY A 107 20.50 16.87 -24.48
C GLY A 107 21.42 15.98 -23.65
N THR A 108 21.33 16.03 -22.32
CA THR A 108 22.07 15.16 -21.41
C THR A 108 21.16 14.69 -20.28
N ALA A 109 20.84 13.41 -20.32
CA ALA A 109 20.05 12.75 -19.30
C ALA A 109 20.60 12.91 -17.87
N VAL A 110 19.69 13.14 -16.94
CA VAL A 110 19.93 13.13 -15.49
C VAL A 110 19.04 12.11 -14.79
N PHE A 111 19.39 11.78 -13.55
CA PHE A 111 18.68 10.78 -12.77
C PHE A 111 18.34 11.30 -11.37
N ALA A 112 17.21 10.81 -10.85
CA ALA A 112 16.77 11.01 -9.48
C ALA A 112 16.23 9.69 -8.94
N THR A 113 16.13 9.55 -7.61
CA THR A 113 15.64 8.31 -6.99
C THR A 113 14.61 8.61 -5.91
N THR A 114 13.60 7.74 -5.82
CA THR A 114 12.76 7.60 -4.65
C THR A 114 13.01 6.24 -4.01
N THR A 115 13.33 6.22 -2.72
CA THR A 115 13.39 5.00 -1.92
C THR A 115 12.05 4.75 -1.28
N LEU A 116 11.57 3.51 -1.42
CA LEU A 116 10.33 3.00 -0.87
C LEU A 116 10.68 1.93 0.17
N SER A 117 10.35 2.20 1.42
CA SER A 117 10.42 1.21 2.50
C SER A 117 9.02 0.73 2.82
N VAL A 118 8.80 -0.56 2.65
CA VAL A 118 7.54 -1.25 2.93
C VAL A 118 7.75 -2.15 4.13
N ASP A 119 7.18 -1.80 5.28
CA ASP A 119 7.11 -2.67 6.45
C ASP A 119 5.70 -3.26 6.53
N THR A 120 5.59 -4.59 6.35
CA THR A 120 4.31 -5.29 6.43
C THR A 120 4.43 -6.73 6.90
N ASP A 121 3.57 -7.10 7.84
CA ASP A 121 3.37 -8.47 8.27
C ASP A 121 2.56 -9.32 7.26
N ASN A 122 2.12 -8.72 6.14
CA ASN A 122 1.28 -9.39 5.16
C ASN A 122 2.10 -10.31 4.24
N SER A 123 2.12 -11.60 4.55
CA SER A 123 2.73 -12.65 3.71
C SER A 123 1.84 -13.12 2.55
N THR A 124 0.59 -12.65 2.47
CA THR A 124 -0.36 -13.07 1.42
C THR A 124 -0.25 -12.23 0.15
N GLY A 125 0.37 -11.05 0.23
CA GLY A 125 0.60 -10.19 -0.93
C GLY A 125 0.31 -8.72 -0.69
N TRP A 126 1.18 -7.87 -1.21
CA TRP A 126 1.04 -6.44 -1.26
C TRP A 126 1.55 -5.89 -2.59
N ASN A 127 1.02 -4.74 -3.00
CA ASN A 127 1.48 -4.06 -4.20
C ASN A 127 1.70 -2.57 -3.94
N VAL A 128 2.58 -2.00 -4.75
CA VAL A 128 2.82 -0.56 -4.81
C VAL A 128 2.29 -0.07 -6.14
N THR A 129 1.58 1.06 -6.07
CA THR A 129 1.06 1.79 -7.20
C THR A 129 1.63 3.20 -7.24
N VAL A 130 1.69 3.77 -8.43
CA VAL A 130 2.07 5.16 -8.65
C VAL A 130 1.07 5.83 -9.57
N SER A 131 0.83 7.11 -9.33
CA SER A 131 0.20 8.03 -10.28
C SER A 131 0.89 9.40 -10.21
N ARG A 132 0.78 10.17 -11.29
CA ARG A 132 1.07 11.61 -11.27
C ARG A 132 -0.21 12.39 -10.94
N ASP A 133 -0.06 13.51 -10.24
CA ASP A 133 -1.20 14.39 -9.93
C ASP A 133 -1.62 15.22 -11.17
N ASP A 134 -0.72 15.32 -12.14
CA ASP A 134 -0.93 16.07 -13.38
C ASP A 134 -1.57 15.17 -14.46
N ALA A 135 -2.69 15.64 -15.03
CA ALA A 135 -3.43 14.94 -16.08
C ALA A 135 -2.87 15.19 -17.48
N ASP A 136 -2.01 16.20 -17.66
CA ASP A 136 -1.33 16.44 -18.93
C ASP A 136 -0.35 15.27 -19.21
N THR A 137 0.05 15.08 -20.46
CA THR A 137 1.11 14.13 -20.85
C THR A 137 2.48 14.81 -20.95
N THR A 138 2.55 16.03 -20.44
CA THR A 138 3.76 16.83 -20.42
C THR A 138 4.05 17.32 -19.01
N MET A 139 5.33 17.46 -18.68
CA MET A 139 5.73 18.21 -17.50
C MET A 139 5.83 19.68 -17.87
N ASP A 140 4.98 20.49 -17.26
CA ASP A 140 5.00 21.94 -17.44
C ASP A 140 6.24 22.54 -16.75
N LEU A 141 7.04 23.28 -17.52
CA LEU A 141 7.98 24.24 -16.96
C LEU A 141 7.23 25.55 -16.69
N ALA A 142 7.88 26.50 -16.01
CA ALA A 142 7.31 27.83 -15.71
C ALA A 142 6.77 28.61 -16.94
N ASP A 143 7.03 28.14 -18.16
CA ASP A 143 6.41 28.55 -19.43
C ASP A 143 5.65 27.35 -20.02
N ALA A 144 4.31 27.39 -20.02
CA ALA A 144 3.42 26.34 -20.54
C ALA A 144 3.57 26.06 -22.06
N THR A 145 4.47 26.78 -22.75
CA THR A 145 4.85 26.49 -24.14
C THR A 145 6.07 25.59 -24.25
N VAL A 146 6.72 25.26 -23.14
CA VAL A 146 7.95 24.48 -23.05
C VAL A 146 7.71 23.28 -22.15
N ASN A 147 7.34 22.17 -22.78
CA ASN A 147 6.81 20.99 -22.11
C ASN A 147 7.75 19.80 -22.32
N ILE A 148 8.16 19.14 -21.24
CA ILE A 148 8.94 17.90 -21.35
C ILE A 148 7.93 16.79 -21.65
N THR A 149 8.14 16.04 -22.72
CA THR A 149 7.23 14.96 -23.11
C THR A 149 7.39 13.80 -22.12
N ASP A 150 6.30 13.23 -21.64
CA ASP A 150 6.39 11.97 -20.91
C ASP A 150 6.65 10.81 -21.87
N GLN A 151 7.39 9.81 -21.40
CA GLN A 151 7.36 8.51 -22.06
C GLN A 151 5.92 7.97 -22.09
N THR A 152 5.60 7.15 -23.09
CA THR A 152 4.35 6.37 -23.13
C THR A 152 3.98 5.82 -21.75
N ALA A 153 2.76 6.14 -21.31
CA ALA A 153 2.25 5.82 -19.99
C ALA A 153 2.34 4.32 -19.67
N TRP A 154 2.69 3.99 -18.43
CA TRP A 154 2.90 2.60 -18.01
C TRP A 154 1.62 1.75 -18.10
N VAL A 155 1.76 0.54 -18.65
CA VAL A 155 0.74 -0.50 -18.71
C VAL A 155 1.34 -1.79 -18.15
N PRO A 156 0.98 -2.18 -16.90
CA PRO A 156 1.48 -3.41 -16.33
C PRO A 156 0.93 -4.63 -17.05
N GLY A 157 1.74 -5.68 -17.13
CA GLY A 157 1.26 -7.00 -17.55
C GLY A 157 0.17 -7.51 -16.61
N VAL A 158 -0.71 -8.37 -17.13
CA VAL A 158 -1.84 -8.95 -16.36
C VAL A 158 -1.36 -9.65 -15.08
N ALA A 159 -0.17 -10.26 -15.15
CA ALA A 159 0.55 -10.85 -14.02
C ALA A 159 2.00 -10.36 -13.99
N THR A 160 2.67 -10.51 -12.85
CA THR A 160 4.12 -10.19 -12.71
C THR A 160 5.03 -11.02 -13.59
N THR A 161 4.54 -12.12 -14.16
CA THR A 161 5.25 -12.99 -15.13
C THR A 161 5.05 -12.56 -16.57
N THR A 162 4.01 -11.76 -16.86
CA THR A 162 3.72 -11.26 -18.21
C THR A 162 4.33 -9.87 -18.37
N ALA A 163 4.94 -9.61 -19.53
CA ALA A 163 5.52 -8.30 -19.82
C ALA A 163 4.46 -7.20 -19.80
N GLY A 164 4.86 -6.00 -19.35
CA GLY A 164 4.14 -4.77 -19.62
C GLY A 164 4.64 -4.10 -20.89
N ASN A 165 4.41 -2.80 -21.03
CA ASN A 165 4.88 -2.00 -22.18
C ASN A 165 6.22 -1.28 -21.96
N ALA A 166 6.99 -1.65 -20.93
CA ALA A 166 8.25 -0.98 -20.62
C ALA A 166 9.32 -1.31 -21.67
N VAL A 167 10.15 -0.31 -21.98
CA VAL A 167 11.17 -0.37 -23.02
C VAL A 167 12.53 0.09 -22.49
N ARG A 168 13.60 -0.23 -23.20
CA ARG A 168 14.94 0.28 -22.89
C ARG A 168 15.05 1.77 -23.25
N ILE A 169 16.06 2.46 -22.72
CA ILE A 169 16.26 3.92 -22.89
C ILE A 169 16.33 4.30 -24.38
N SER A 170 17.08 3.55 -25.20
CA SER A 170 17.21 3.84 -26.64
C SER A 170 15.94 3.56 -27.46
N SER A 171 14.86 3.10 -26.83
CA SER A 171 13.55 2.91 -27.44
C SER A 171 12.48 3.78 -26.79
N LEU A 172 12.87 4.72 -25.94
CA LEU A 172 11.99 5.75 -25.43
C LEU A 172 11.51 6.66 -26.58
N ASP A 173 10.34 7.23 -26.39
CA ASP A 173 9.74 8.21 -27.28
C ASP A 173 10.66 9.42 -27.41
N SER A 174 10.53 10.16 -28.51
CA SER A 174 11.35 11.35 -28.76
C SER A 174 12.86 11.10 -28.63
N SER A 175 13.33 9.88 -28.97
CA SER A 175 14.75 9.49 -28.89
C SER A 175 15.39 9.62 -27.50
N GLY A 176 14.58 9.55 -26.44
CA GLY A 176 15.06 9.66 -25.06
C GLY A 176 14.81 11.03 -24.44
N ASP A 177 14.35 12.03 -25.18
CA ASP A 177 14.01 13.36 -24.64
C ASP A 177 12.68 13.34 -23.84
N VAL A 178 12.62 12.53 -22.79
CA VAL A 178 11.42 12.26 -22.01
C VAL A 178 11.68 12.14 -20.52
N LEU A 179 10.61 12.31 -19.73
CA LEU A 179 10.54 11.76 -18.38
C LEU A 179 10.14 10.28 -18.42
N ALA A 180 10.92 9.43 -17.75
CA ALA A 180 10.60 8.01 -17.56
C ALA A 180 10.95 7.54 -16.15
N MET A 181 10.36 6.41 -15.75
CA MET A 181 10.66 5.75 -14.49
C MET A 181 10.93 4.25 -14.67
N ARG A 182 11.63 3.68 -13.70
CA ARG A 182 11.71 2.24 -13.51
C ARG A 182 11.86 1.84 -12.05
N VAL A 183 11.54 0.59 -11.76
CA VAL A 183 11.76 0.00 -10.44
C VAL A 183 13.06 -0.81 -10.43
N MET A 184 13.85 -0.59 -9.38
CA MET A 184 15.08 -1.33 -9.06
C MET A 184 14.97 -1.95 -7.66
N THR A 185 15.77 -2.98 -7.40
CA THR A 185 15.97 -3.48 -6.04
C THR A 185 16.86 -2.49 -5.30
N ALA A 186 16.55 -2.16 -4.05
CA ALA A 186 17.51 -1.45 -3.21
C ALA A 186 18.22 -2.46 -2.31
N SER A 187 19.51 -2.68 -2.58
CA SER A 187 20.47 -3.33 -1.66
C SER A 187 20.03 -4.69 -1.08
N GLY A 188 20.12 -5.76 -1.86
CA GLY A 188 20.25 -7.14 -1.36
C GLY A 188 19.06 -7.75 -0.59
N THR A 189 17.95 -7.02 -0.42
CA THR A 189 16.68 -7.55 0.12
C THR A 189 15.75 -7.94 -1.03
N GLN A 190 14.82 -8.88 -0.81
CA GLN A 190 13.98 -9.42 -1.88
C GLN A 190 13.02 -8.33 -2.42
N ALA A 191 13.25 -7.92 -3.67
CA ALA A 191 12.58 -6.79 -4.32
C ALA A 191 11.09 -7.06 -4.61
N PHE A 192 10.26 -6.01 -4.58
CA PHE A 192 8.91 -6.06 -5.18
C PHE A 192 8.92 -5.97 -6.71
N LYS A 193 10.10 -5.70 -7.27
CA LYS A 193 10.33 -5.56 -8.71
C LYS A 193 9.91 -6.84 -9.43
N SER A 194 8.96 -6.72 -10.36
CA SER A 194 8.77 -7.75 -11.39
C SER A 194 9.88 -7.63 -12.44
N THR A 195 10.63 -8.70 -12.66
CA THR A 195 11.65 -8.78 -13.71
C THR A 195 11.06 -8.82 -15.10
N SER A 196 9.84 -9.35 -15.28
CA SER A 196 9.11 -9.27 -16.55
C SER A 196 8.64 -7.85 -16.88
N TRP A 197 8.46 -6.99 -15.87
CA TRP A 197 8.03 -5.60 -16.06
C TRP A 197 9.22 -4.65 -16.24
N TRP A 198 10.27 -4.77 -15.42
CA TRP A 198 11.36 -3.77 -15.35
C TRP A 198 12.72 -4.29 -15.84
N GLY A 199 12.72 -5.50 -16.37
CA GLY A 199 13.89 -6.22 -16.82
C GLY A 199 14.66 -6.92 -15.69
N THR A 200 15.54 -7.83 -16.08
CA THR A 200 16.28 -8.70 -15.14
C THR A 200 17.48 -8.01 -14.51
N THR A 201 18.04 -6.97 -15.13
CA THR A 201 19.23 -6.30 -14.64
C THR A 201 18.87 -5.15 -13.71
N ASP A 202 19.61 -5.03 -12.62
CA ASP A 202 19.44 -3.99 -11.62
C ASP A 202 20.51 -2.89 -11.78
N ALA A 203 20.47 -2.24 -12.94
CA ALA A 203 21.37 -1.16 -13.32
C ALA A 203 20.60 -0.08 -14.07
N TYR A 204 21.11 1.15 -14.13
CA TYR A 204 20.42 2.27 -14.77
C TYR A 204 20.80 2.49 -16.24
N ILE A 205 21.88 1.86 -16.71
CA ILE A 205 22.36 2.01 -18.08
C ILE A 205 21.40 1.39 -19.09
N ASP A 206 21.39 1.93 -20.32
CA ASP A 206 20.57 1.39 -21.42
C ASP A 206 20.96 -0.06 -21.76
N SER A 207 19.99 -0.97 -21.68
CA SER A 207 20.16 -2.39 -21.98
C SER A 207 18.80 -3.00 -22.30
N ALA A 208 18.80 -4.11 -23.06
CA ALA A 208 17.59 -4.91 -23.30
C ALA A 208 16.95 -5.46 -22.01
N THR A 209 17.66 -5.43 -20.90
CA THR A 209 17.23 -5.94 -19.58
C THR A 209 17.05 -4.84 -18.53
N THR A 210 17.10 -3.56 -18.91
CA THR A 210 16.84 -2.40 -18.05
C THR A 210 15.69 -1.59 -18.65
N LEU A 211 14.47 -1.93 -18.24
CA LEU A 211 13.25 -1.39 -18.86
C LEU A 211 12.66 -0.25 -18.05
N TRP A 212 12.03 0.69 -18.77
CA TRP A 212 11.54 1.99 -18.34
C TRP A 212 10.16 2.26 -18.94
N ALA A 213 9.35 3.05 -18.26
CA ALA A 213 8.02 3.45 -18.73
C ALA A 213 7.65 4.85 -18.21
N GLY A 214 6.64 5.46 -18.81
CA GLY A 214 6.11 6.75 -18.35
C GLY A 214 5.17 6.62 -17.16
N PHE A 215 4.58 7.75 -16.76
CA PHE A 215 3.64 7.83 -15.64
C PHE A 215 2.18 7.75 -16.11
N ASN A 216 1.31 7.34 -15.21
CA ASN A 216 -0.13 7.37 -15.43
C ASN A 216 -0.78 8.42 -14.52
N PHE A 217 -1.81 9.08 -15.01
CA PHE A 217 -2.70 9.89 -14.17
C PHE A 217 -3.50 9.03 -13.17
N THR A 218 -3.89 7.81 -13.58
CA THR A 218 -4.54 6.85 -12.66
C THR A 218 -3.50 5.93 -12.02
N ALA A 219 -3.67 5.59 -10.75
CA ALA A 219 -2.77 4.67 -10.06
C ALA A 219 -2.60 3.34 -10.81
N LYS A 220 -1.35 2.98 -11.12
CA LYS A 220 -0.99 1.69 -11.75
C LYS A 220 0.03 0.95 -10.90
N LYS A 221 -0.10 -0.38 -10.87
CA LYS A 221 0.85 -1.26 -10.17
C LYS A 221 2.23 -1.13 -10.81
N ILE A 222 3.23 -0.86 -9.99
CA ILE A 222 4.65 -0.87 -10.39
C ILE A 222 5.41 -2.03 -9.76
N GLY A 223 4.80 -2.73 -8.82
CA GLY A 223 5.29 -4.02 -8.37
C GLY A 223 4.38 -4.69 -7.38
N ASP A 224 4.72 -5.94 -7.09
CA ASP A 224 3.89 -6.87 -6.32
C ASP A 224 4.84 -7.84 -5.61
N SER A 225 4.56 -8.13 -4.34
CA SER A 225 5.39 -9.02 -3.51
C SER A 225 4.53 -9.71 -2.46
N SER A 226 4.88 -10.96 -2.14
CA SER A 226 4.32 -11.72 -1.02
C SER A 226 5.27 -11.83 0.17
N VAL A 227 6.39 -11.10 0.14
CA VAL A 227 7.38 -11.14 1.21
C VAL A 227 6.93 -10.21 2.34
N SER A 228 6.63 -10.78 3.50
CA SER A 228 6.42 -10.03 4.74
C SER A 228 7.76 -9.63 5.37
N CYS A 229 7.82 -8.44 5.96
CA CYS A 229 8.96 -8.00 6.76
C CYS A 229 8.48 -7.14 7.94
N SER A 230 9.24 -7.13 9.02
CA SER A 230 9.02 -6.24 10.16
C SER A 230 10.37 -5.72 10.66
N GLY A 231 10.54 -4.40 10.80
CA GLY A 231 11.76 -3.78 11.33
C GLY A 231 12.76 -3.28 10.27
N ALA A 232 14.04 -3.19 10.64
CA ALA A 232 15.06 -2.42 9.91
C ALA A 232 15.52 -2.99 8.54
N ASN A 233 15.14 -4.22 8.19
CA ASN A 233 15.53 -4.90 6.95
C ASN A 233 14.34 -5.10 5.99
N CYS A 234 13.36 -4.21 6.07
CA CYS A 234 12.22 -4.26 5.18
C CYS A 234 12.60 -4.01 3.73
N ALA A 235 11.86 -4.61 2.79
CA ALA A 235 12.19 -4.59 1.37
C ALA A 235 12.35 -3.14 0.91
N LEU A 236 13.60 -2.70 0.79
CA LEU A 236 13.92 -1.39 0.27
C LEU A 236 13.86 -1.53 -1.24
N ASN A 237 13.11 -0.63 -1.86
CA ASN A 237 12.95 -0.62 -3.29
C ASN A 237 13.20 0.80 -3.78
N THR A 238 13.74 0.92 -4.98
CA THR A 238 14.04 2.23 -5.56
C THR A 238 13.23 2.41 -6.82
N VAL A 239 12.52 3.53 -6.89
CA VAL A 239 12.04 4.05 -8.17
C VAL A 239 13.09 5.02 -8.67
N LEU A 240 13.68 4.68 -9.82
CA LEU A 240 14.66 5.51 -10.50
C LEU A 240 13.94 6.30 -11.58
N TYR A 241 14.22 7.58 -11.64
CA TYR A 241 13.72 8.50 -12.65
C TYR A 241 14.82 8.84 -13.63
N TYR A 242 14.46 8.84 -14.90
CA TYR A 242 15.27 9.30 -16.02
C TYR A 242 14.61 10.55 -16.57
N LEU A 243 15.40 11.58 -16.82
CA LEU A 243 14.95 12.80 -17.43
C LEU A 243 16.00 13.27 -18.41
N ASP A 244 15.65 13.32 -19.69
CA ASP A 244 16.40 14.08 -20.68
C ASP A 244 15.48 15.14 -21.29
N VAL A 245 16.07 16.27 -21.60
CA VAL A 245 15.35 17.44 -22.08
C VAL A 245 15.93 17.82 -23.43
N PRO A 246 15.10 18.04 -24.47
CA PRO A 246 15.60 18.29 -25.82
C PRO A 246 16.63 19.42 -25.85
N SER A 247 17.63 19.30 -26.73
CA SER A 247 18.63 20.37 -26.96
C SER A 247 18.01 21.72 -27.39
N THR A 248 16.79 21.70 -27.89
CA THR A 248 15.99 22.89 -28.27
C THR A 248 15.30 23.56 -27.09
N GLN A 249 15.40 23.02 -25.87
CA GLN A 249 14.76 23.57 -24.69
C GLN A 249 15.36 24.93 -24.30
N LYS A 250 14.50 25.91 -23.99
CA LYS A 250 14.93 27.21 -23.45
C LYS A 250 15.65 27.03 -22.11
N THR A 251 16.71 27.80 -21.89
CA THR A 251 17.45 27.83 -20.63
C THR A 251 16.81 28.78 -19.61
N GLY A 252 16.61 28.31 -18.38
CA GLY A 252 16.19 29.12 -17.24
C GLY A 252 14.74 28.85 -16.84
N GLY A 253 14.58 28.05 -15.79
CA GLY A 253 13.29 27.72 -15.19
C GLY A 253 13.44 26.66 -14.10
N GLU A 254 12.61 26.74 -13.06
CA GLU A 254 12.40 25.63 -12.14
C GLU A 254 11.16 24.86 -12.64
N ALA A 255 11.27 23.55 -12.81
CA ALA A 255 10.12 22.66 -13.00
C ALA A 255 9.87 21.90 -11.70
N SER A 256 8.61 21.63 -11.42
CA SER A 256 8.23 20.81 -10.29
C SER A 256 7.24 19.74 -10.70
N PHE A 257 7.58 18.50 -10.42
CA PHE A 257 6.69 17.37 -10.62
C PHE A 257 6.13 16.90 -9.26
N LEU A 258 4.81 16.78 -9.18
CA LEU A 258 4.10 16.18 -8.04
C LEU A 258 3.62 14.78 -8.44
N GLY A 259 4.17 13.77 -7.76
CA GLY A 259 3.78 12.36 -7.92
C GLY A 259 3.14 11.82 -6.65
N ASN A 260 2.16 10.93 -6.77
CA ASN A 260 1.55 10.21 -5.66
C ASN A 260 1.99 8.73 -5.68
N PHE A 261 2.67 8.30 -4.61
CA PHE A 261 2.93 6.89 -4.38
C PHE A 261 1.91 6.33 -3.40
N SER A 262 1.22 5.26 -3.78
CA SER A 262 0.26 4.59 -2.93
C SER A 262 0.60 3.11 -2.79
N MET A 263 0.75 2.65 -1.56
CA MET A 263 0.88 1.24 -1.21
C MET A 263 -0.47 0.67 -0.80
N ARG A 264 -0.78 -0.51 -1.34
CA ARG A 264 -1.99 -1.25 -1.00
C ARG A 264 -1.64 -2.65 -0.50
N SER A 265 -2.01 -2.94 0.76
CA SER A 265 -1.93 -4.28 1.32
C SER A 265 -3.28 -4.98 1.17
N VAL A 266 -3.31 -6.18 0.60
CA VAL A 266 -4.53 -6.98 0.42
C VAL A 266 -4.49 -8.10 1.46
N TYR A 267 -5.23 -7.94 2.56
CA TYR A 267 -5.45 -9.03 3.51
C TYR A 267 -6.71 -9.80 3.09
N PRO A 268 -6.67 -11.14 2.97
CA PRO A 268 -7.82 -11.94 2.54
C PRO A 268 -9.02 -11.87 3.49
N GLU A 269 -8.83 -11.48 4.76
CA GLU A 269 -9.88 -11.50 5.80
C GLU A 269 -10.00 -10.18 6.61
N ARG A 270 -9.30 -9.11 6.24
CA ARG A 270 -9.32 -7.83 7.00
C ARG A 270 -9.51 -6.62 6.09
N SER A 271 -10.09 -5.55 6.66
CA SER A 271 -10.21 -4.22 6.05
C SER A 271 -8.97 -3.84 5.22
N ARG A 272 -9.18 -3.52 3.94
CA ARG A 272 -8.13 -3.07 3.01
C ARG A 272 -7.46 -1.81 3.57
N ARG A 273 -6.15 -1.87 3.86
CA ARG A 273 -5.38 -0.69 4.27
C ARG A 273 -4.61 -0.14 3.07
N THR A 274 -4.84 1.13 2.76
CA THR A 274 -4.16 1.88 1.70
C THR A 274 -3.41 3.03 2.36
N TYR A 275 -2.12 3.17 2.06
CA TYR A 275 -1.30 4.28 2.52
C TYR A 275 -0.77 5.02 1.31
N SER A 276 -0.97 6.34 1.26
CA SER A 276 -0.48 7.18 0.17
C SER A 276 0.48 8.23 0.69
N LYS A 277 1.50 8.53 -0.08
CA LYS A 277 2.50 9.57 0.16
C LYS A 277 2.69 10.35 -1.13
N ASN A 278 2.49 11.66 -1.03
CA ASN A 278 2.83 12.58 -2.10
C ASN A 278 4.33 12.80 -2.08
N ILE A 279 4.92 12.91 -3.26
CA ILE A 279 6.31 13.28 -3.46
C ILE A 279 6.42 14.47 -4.38
N PHE A 280 7.48 15.22 -4.18
CA PHE A 280 7.86 16.34 -5.02
C PHE A 280 9.22 16.03 -5.65
N LEU A 281 9.30 16.05 -6.97
CA LEU A 281 10.55 16.07 -7.72
C LEU A 281 10.74 17.47 -8.27
N GLY A 282 11.64 18.23 -7.65
CA GLY A 282 12.08 19.52 -8.17
C GLY A 282 13.17 19.35 -9.24
N ILE A 283 13.12 20.21 -10.25
CA ILE A 283 14.10 20.35 -11.32
C ILE A 283 14.53 21.82 -11.37
N VAL A 284 15.85 22.07 -11.37
CA VAL A 284 16.41 23.42 -11.56
C VAL A 284 17.23 23.44 -12.84
N GLN A 285 16.77 24.18 -13.84
CA GLN A 285 17.55 24.45 -15.06
C GLN A 285 18.39 25.70 -14.86
N ARG A 286 19.71 25.52 -14.68
CA ARG A 286 20.66 26.64 -14.57
C ARG A 286 21.04 27.15 -15.96
N SER A 287 21.09 28.47 -16.13
CA SER A 287 21.63 29.08 -17.35
C SER A 287 23.11 28.72 -17.52
N PRO A 288 23.61 28.45 -18.76
CA PRO A 288 25.02 28.21 -19.04
C PRO A 288 25.92 29.39 -18.65
N THR A 289 25.37 30.60 -18.55
CA THR A 289 26.10 31.77 -18.07
C THR A 289 25.96 31.88 -16.56
N ASN A 290 27.00 31.48 -15.83
CA ASN A 290 27.24 31.96 -14.47
C ASN A 290 27.35 33.50 -14.52
N ILE A 291 26.22 34.21 -14.42
CA ILE A 291 26.24 35.61 -14.02
C ILE A 291 26.29 35.58 -12.50
N PRO A 292 27.41 35.97 -11.86
CA PRO A 292 27.43 36.09 -10.41
C PRO A 292 26.36 37.13 -10.03
N LEU A 293 25.40 36.72 -9.21
CA LEU A 293 24.46 37.62 -8.56
C LEU A 293 25.26 38.62 -7.70
N SER A 294 25.57 39.76 -8.30
CA SER A 294 26.00 40.95 -7.57
C SER A 294 24.79 41.50 -6.85
N PHE A 295 24.71 41.27 -5.54
CA PHE A 295 23.81 42.05 -4.68
C PHE A 295 24.29 43.50 -4.67
N ARG A 296 23.45 44.42 -5.16
CA ARG A 296 23.43 45.82 -4.74
C ARG A 296 22.12 46.07 -4.02
#